data_AF-A0A2V6TLT4-F1
#
_entry.id   AF-A0A2V6TLT4-F1
#
_cell.length_a   1.000
_cell.length_b   1.000
_cell.length_c   1.000
_cell.angle_alpha   90.00
_cell.angle_beta   90.00
_cell.angle_gamma   90.00
#
_symmetry.space_group_name_H-M   'P 1'
#
loop_
_entity.id
_entity.type
_entity.pdbx_description
1 polymer ?
#
loop_
_entity_poly.entity_id
_entity_poly.type
_entity_poly.pdbx_seq_one_letter_code
_entity_poly.pdbx_strand_id
1 'polypeptide(L)'
;MRLKYWLPPVLWMAVIVGFSSDAASSPRTESWLLPILRGLAPWATSAQLEALHWLVRKIAHLSEYAILAALWLRALVRGRGLSPRNAGLIALAISA
;
A
#
# COMPACT_ATOMS: atom_id res chain seq x y z
N MET A 1 -21.59 -13.86 11.45
CA MET A 1 -20.38 -13.07 11.11
C MET A 1 -20.74 -11.60 11.06
N ARG A 2 -20.07 -10.72 11.81
CA ARG A 2 -20.38 -9.28 11.79
C ARG A 2 -19.69 -8.63 10.58
N LEU A 3 -20.46 -8.29 9.54
CA LEU A 3 -19.97 -7.71 8.26
C LEU A 3 -19.05 -6.49 8.44
N LYS A 4 -19.26 -5.71 9.50
CA LYS A 4 -18.44 -4.52 9.84
C LYS A 4 -16.94 -4.77 10.00
N TYR A 5 -16.50 -6.01 10.24
CA TYR A 5 -15.06 -6.32 10.33
C TYR A 5 -14.40 -6.50 8.97
N TRP A 6 -15.18 -6.76 7.93
CA TRP A 6 -14.72 -7.00 6.56
C TRP A 6 -14.76 -5.74 5.70
N LEU A 7 -15.52 -4.72 6.13
CA LEU A 7 -15.59 -3.43 5.44
C LEU A 7 -14.22 -2.74 5.33
N PRO A 8 -13.39 -2.67 6.39
CA PRO A 8 -12.09 -1.99 6.30
C PRO A 8 -11.11 -2.60 5.29
N PRO A 9 -10.83 -3.92 5.24
CA PRO A 9 -9.93 -4.48 4.22
C PRO A 9 -10.50 -4.32 2.81
N VAL A 10 -11.82 -4.42 2.62
CA VAL A 10 -12.45 -4.20 1.31
C VAL A 10 -12.30 -2.75 0.84
N LEU A 11 -12.54 -1.78 1.73
CA LEU A 11 -12.30 -0.37 1.42
C LEU A 11 -10.83 -0.11 1.10
N TRP A 12 -9.90 -0.74 1.83
CA TRP A 12 -8.48 -0.61 1.58
C TRP A 12 -8.05 -1.23 0.25
N MET A 13 -8.64 -2.36 -0.16
CA MET A 13 -8.43 -2.89 -1.52
C MET A 13 -8.91 -1.90 -2.58
N ALA A 14 -10.04 -1.21 -2.37
CA ALA A 14 -10.49 -0.17 -3.30
C ALA A 14 -9.51 1.02 -3.37
N VAL A 15 -8.89 1.39 -2.24
CA VAL A 15 -7.82 2.40 -2.20
C VAL A 15 -6.61 1.94 -3.01
N ILE A 16 -6.12 0.71 -2.78
CA ILE A 16 -4.98 0.13 -3.52
C ILE A 16 -5.28 0.08 -5.02
N VAL A 17 -6.47 -0.39 -5.41
CA VAL A 17 -6.88 -0.42 -6.82
C VAL A 17 -6.98 0.99 -7.40
N GLY A 18 -7.48 1.98 -6.65
CA GLY A 18 -7.51 3.37 -7.09
C GLY A 18 -6.12 3.98 -7.29
N PHE A 19 -5.15 3.63 -6.44
CA PHE A 19 -3.75 4.05 -6.60
C PHE A 19 -3.00 3.24 -7.68
N SER A 20 -3.39 2.00 -7.93
CA SER A 20 -2.77 1.07 -8.88
C SER A 20 -3.33 1.18 -10.31
N SER A 21 -4.60 1.56 -10.47
CA SER A 21 -5.27 1.68 -11.77
C SER A 21 -4.95 3.02 -12.41
N ASP A 22 -4.01 3.03 -13.36
CA ASP A 22 -3.79 4.06 -14.38
C ASP A 22 -3.56 5.53 -13.98
N ALA A 23 -3.72 5.90 -12.72
CA ALA A 23 -3.25 7.18 -12.19
C ALA A 23 -1.75 7.15 -11.89
N ALA A 24 -1.09 5.98 -11.87
CA ALA A 24 0.35 5.84 -11.59
C ALA A 24 1.20 5.46 -12.82
N SER A 25 0.58 4.97 -13.90
CA SER A 25 1.23 4.57 -15.17
C SER A 25 1.10 5.63 -16.28
N SER A 26 0.32 6.69 -16.07
CA SER A 26 0.31 7.82 -17.00
C SER A 26 1.61 8.62 -16.84
N PRO A 27 2.29 9.06 -17.93
CA PRO A 27 3.50 9.89 -17.89
C PRO A 27 3.35 11.20 -17.08
N ARG A 28 2.13 11.53 -16.67
CA ARG A 28 1.78 12.71 -15.89
C ARG A 28 2.00 12.56 -14.37
N THR A 29 2.08 11.33 -13.83
CA THR A 29 2.22 11.11 -12.37
C THR A 29 3.65 10.87 -11.92
N GLU A 30 4.52 10.41 -12.83
CA GLU A 30 5.97 10.53 -12.67
C GLU A 30 6.37 11.98 -12.34
N SER A 31 5.62 12.95 -12.87
CA SER A 31 5.83 14.38 -12.72
C SER A 31 5.38 15.00 -11.39
N TRP A 32 4.63 14.35 -10.50
CA TRP A 32 4.18 15.01 -9.25
C TRP A 32 5.14 14.83 -8.08
N LEU A 33 5.80 13.67 -8.00
CA LEU A 33 6.77 13.41 -6.94
C LEU A 33 8.13 14.07 -7.26
N LEU A 34 8.53 14.10 -8.53
CA LEU A 34 9.79 14.70 -9.00
C LEU A 34 10.00 16.17 -8.57
N PRO A 35 9.02 17.08 -8.66
CA PRO A 35 9.13 18.46 -8.18
C PRO A 35 9.36 18.56 -6.67
N ILE A 36 8.67 17.72 -5.88
CA ILE A 36 8.86 17.68 -4.42
C ILE A 36 10.26 17.18 -4.09
N LEU A 37 10.71 16.11 -4.76
CA LEU A 37 12.06 15.58 -4.59
C LEU A 37 13.15 16.58 -5.03
N ARG A 38 12.93 17.32 -6.13
CA ARG A 38 13.81 18.42 -6.55
C ARG A 38 13.81 19.59 -5.56
N GLY A 39 12.68 19.89 -4.92
CA GLY A 39 12.61 20.91 -3.87
C GLY A 39 13.36 20.51 -2.60
N LEU A 40 13.31 19.22 -2.22
CA LEU A 40 13.99 18.68 -1.04
C LEU A 40 15.49 18.43 -1.28
N ALA A 41 15.87 18.05 -2.50
CA ALA A 41 17.25 17.75 -2.88
C ALA A 41 17.59 18.43 -4.22
N PRO A 42 17.70 19.77 -4.26
CA PRO A 42 18.01 20.50 -5.50
C PRO A 42 19.42 20.21 -6.04
N TRP A 43 20.30 19.67 -5.19
CA TRP A 43 21.66 19.22 -5.54
C TRP A 43 21.70 17.78 -6.08
N ALA A 44 20.59 17.04 -6.06
CA ALA A 44 20.55 15.65 -6.51
C ALA A 44 20.54 15.56 -8.04
N THR A 45 21.35 14.65 -8.57
CA THR A 45 21.37 14.33 -10.01
C THR A 45 20.06 13.65 -10.44
N SER A 46 19.73 13.69 -11.73
CA SER A 46 18.54 13.03 -12.27
C SER A 46 18.47 11.54 -11.89
N ALA A 47 19.62 10.84 -11.91
CA ALA A 47 19.68 9.44 -11.50
C ALA A 47 19.32 9.22 -10.02
N GLN A 48 19.74 10.13 -9.13
CA GLN A 48 19.40 10.05 -7.71
C GLN A 48 17.91 10.35 -7.45
N LEU A 49 17.34 11.30 -8.18
CA LEU A 49 15.91 11.63 -8.10
C LEU A 49 15.05 10.46 -8.58
N GLU A 50 15.44 9.79 -9.67
CA GLU A 50 14.77 8.57 -10.14
C GLU A 50 14.88 7.42 -9.15
N ALA A 51 16.06 7.20 -8.55
CA ALA A 51 16.25 6.20 -7.51
C ALA A 51 15.38 6.47 -6.27
N LEU A 52 15.28 7.74 -5.86
CA LEU A 52 14.45 8.15 -4.73
C LEU A 52 12.96 8.01 -5.06
N HIS A 53 12.53 8.38 -6.26
CA HIS A 53 11.18 8.17 -6.74
C HIS A 53 10.82 6.67 -6.72
N TRP A 54 11.71 5.82 -7.25
CA TRP A 54 11.54 4.37 -7.24
C TRP A 54 11.43 3.83 -5.81
N LEU A 55 12.28 4.29 -4.90
CA LEU A 55 12.28 3.88 -3.50
C LEU A 55 10.97 4.29 -2.80
N VAL A 56 10.51 5.53 -2.99
CA VAL A 56 9.23 6.00 -2.45
C VAL A 56 8.08 5.13 -2.95
N ARG A 57 8.04 4.82 -4.25
CA ARG A 57 7.02 3.90 -4.80
C ARG A 57 7.10 2.52 -4.15
N LYS A 58 8.30 1.98 -3.97
CA LYS A 58 8.50 0.66 -3.34
C LYS A 58 8.00 0.64 -1.89
N ILE A 59 8.29 1.69 -1.12
CA ILE A 59 7.87 1.83 0.28
C ILE A 59 6.36 2.07 0.37
N ALA A 60 5.79 2.88 -0.52
CA ALA A 60 4.36 3.10 -0.60
C ALA A 60 3.62 1.78 -0.85
N HIS A 61 4.08 1.01 -1.83
CA HIS A 61 3.50 -0.29 -2.14
C HIS A 61 3.64 -1.28 -0.97
N LEU A 62 4.83 -1.35 -0.35
CA LEU A 62 5.02 -2.17 0.85
C LEU A 62 4.06 -1.78 1.98
N SER A 63 3.88 -0.48 2.20
CA SER A 63 2.96 0.06 3.21
C SER A 63 1.50 -0.30 2.92
N GLU A 64 1.08 -0.22 1.66
CA GLU A 64 -0.26 -0.60 1.20
C GLU A 64 -0.60 -2.05 1.57
N TYR A 65 0.27 -3.00 1.23
CA TYR A 65 0.06 -4.41 1.55
C TYR A 65 0.21 -4.71 3.05
N ALA A 66 1.11 -4.01 3.76
CA ALA A 66 1.24 -4.15 5.21
C ALA A 66 -0.04 -3.74 5.95
N ILE A 67 -0.65 -2.61 5.53
CA ILE A 67 -1.94 -2.17 6.07
C ILE A 67 -3.05 -3.16 5.70
N LEU A 68 -3.08 -3.65 4.46
CA LEU A 68 -4.05 -4.65 4.02
C LEU A 68 -3.97 -5.93 4.88
N ALA A 69 -2.75 -6.44 5.12
CA ALA A 69 -2.52 -7.59 5.98
C ALA A 69 -2.98 -7.35 7.42
N ALA A 70 -2.70 -6.18 7.99
CA ALA A 70 -3.16 -5.83 9.34
C ALA A 70 -4.71 -5.77 9.42
N LEU A 71 -5.37 -5.24 8.38
CA LEU A 71 -6.83 -5.19 8.31
C LEU A 71 -7.45 -6.58 8.16
N TRP A 72 -6.84 -7.46 7.35
CA TRP A 72 -7.25 -8.87 7.24
C TRP A 72 -7.06 -9.64 8.54
N LEU A 73 -5.92 -9.47 9.21
CA LEU A 73 -5.66 -10.06 10.52
C LEU A 73 -6.74 -9.67 11.52
N ARG A 74 -7.03 -8.36 11.62
CA ARG A 74 -8.10 -7.84 12.48
C ARG A 74 -9.47 -8.43 12.11
N ALA A 75 -9.78 -8.53 10.82
CA ALA A 75 -11.05 -9.08 10.35
C ALA A 75 -11.21 -10.56 10.66
N LEU A 76 -10.15 -11.36 10.50
CA LEU A 76 -10.13 -12.80 10.76
C LEU A 76 -10.21 -13.13 12.25
N VAL A 77 -9.46 -12.41 13.09
CA VAL A 77 -9.51 -12.59 14.56
C VAL A 77 -10.88 -12.17 15.10
N ARG A 78 -11.37 -10.98 14.77
CA ARG A 78 -12.62 -10.45 15.35
C ARG A 78 -13.90 -10.91 14.65
N GLY A 79 -13.82 -11.28 13.38
CA GLY A 79 -14.98 -11.66 12.57
C GLY A 79 -15.23 -13.18 12.54
N ARG A 80 -14.16 -13.98 12.64
CA ARG A 80 -14.23 -15.46 12.63
C ARG A 80 -13.76 -16.13 13.92
N GLY A 81 -13.15 -15.40 14.86
CA GLY A 81 -12.65 -15.99 16.10
C GLY A 81 -11.41 -16.87 15.91
N LEU A 82 -10.67 -16.67 14.79
CA LEU A 82 -9.45 -17.42 14.51
C LEU A 82 -8.34 -17.03 15.50
N SER A 83 -7.45 -17.98 15.82
CA SER A 83 -6.25 -17.69 16.61
C SER A 83 -5.38 -16.65 15.87
N PRO A 84 -4.73 -15.71 16.57
CA PRO A 84 -3.90 -14.68 15.94
C PRO A 84 -2.81 -15.24 15.01
N ARG A 85 -2.28 -16.42 15.34
CA ARG A 85 -1.25 -17.10 14.53
C ARG A 85 -1.80 -17.57 13.17
N ASN A 86 -2.95 -18.24 13.15
CA ASN A 86 -3.56 -18.72 11.92
C ASN A 86 -4.13 -17.55 11.10
N ALA A 87 -4.70 -16.56 11.77
CA ALA A 87 -5.18 -15.34 11.13
C ALA A 87 -4.04 -14.53 10.49
N GLY A 88 -2.85 -14.49 11.11
CA GLY A 88 -1.67 -13.84 10.54
C GLY A 88 -1.15 -14.52 9.28
N LEU A 89 -1.09 -15.86 9.28
CA LEU A 89 -0.68 -16.63 8.09
C LEU A 89 -1.64 -16.41 6.92
N ILE A 90 -2.95 -16.44 7.17
CA ILE A 90 -3.97 -16.20 6.14
C ILE A 90 -3.92 -14.76 5.65
N ALA A 91 -3.78 -13.78 6.56
CA ALA A 91 -3.70 -12.38 6.20
C ALA A 91 -2.47 -12.08 5.32
N LEU A 92 -1.31 -12.67 5.64
CA LEU A 92 -0.11 -12.59 4.81
C LEU A 92 -0.33 -13.27 3.46
N ALA A 93 -0.90 -14.48 3.44
CA ALA A 93 -1.13 -15.21 2.18
C ALA A 93 -2.12 -14.49 1.24
N ILE A 94 -3.08 -13.73 1.77
CA ILE A 94 -4.03 -12.93 0.97
C ILE A 94 -3.40 -11.60 0.50
N SER A 95 -2.39 -11.10 1.22
CA SER A 95 -1.78 -9.78 0.98
C SER A 95 -0.39 -9.85 0.36
N ALA A 96 0.10 -11.05 0.03
CA ALA A 96 1.37 -11.30 -0.66
C ALA A 96 1.13 -11.49 -2.15
#